data_AF-O73995-F1
#
_entry.id   AF-O73995-F1
#
_cell.length_a   1.000
_cell.length_b   1.000
_cell.length_c   1.000
_cell.angle_alpha   90.00
_cell.angle_beta   90.00
_cell.angle_gamma   90.00
#
_symmetry.space_group_name_H-M   'P 1'
#
loop_
_entity.id
_entity.type
_entity.pdbx_description
1 polymer ?
#
loop_
_entity_poly.entity_id
_entity_poly.type
_entity_poly.pdbx_seq_one_letter_code
_entity_poly.pdbx_strand_id
1 'polypeptide(L)' 'MIGFMLVFLGTLISAFGQPQESNVEAGGIIMIGPVPIAFGTRRGVTIAMVLALLLMLTWFLFALLSRRP' A
#
# COMPACT_ATOMS: atom_id res chain seq x y z
N MET A 1 -7.25 -25.18 7.68
CA MET A 1 -5.81 -25.01 7.36
C MET A 1 -5.47 -25.29 5.91
N ILE A 2 -6.12 -26.23 5.23
CA ILE A 2 -5.88 -26.53 3.81
C ILE A 2 -6.03 -25.28 2.90
N GLY A 3 -7.07 -24.47 3.10
CA GLY A 3 -7.25 -23.23 2.34
C GLY A 3 -6.13 -22.20 2.55
N PHE A 4 -5.63 -22.06 3.78
CA PHE A 4 -4.47 -21.22 4.08
C PHE A 4 -3.22 -21.74 3.35
N MET A 5 -3.00 -23.07 3.37
CA MET A 5 -1.89 -23.69 2.65
C MET A 5 -1.95 -23.44 1.13
N LEU A 6 -3.14 -23.48 0.52
CA LEU A 6 -3.31 -23.21 -0.92
C LEU A 6 -3.00 -21.75 -1.28
N VAL A 7 -3.49 -20.79 -0.48
CA VAL A 7 -3.19 -19.35 -0.69
C VAL A 7 -1.71 -19.07 -0.45
N PHE A 8 -1.11 -19.69 0.57
CA PHE A 8 0.30 -19.54 0.88
C PHE A 8 1.20 -20.11 -0.23
N LEU A 9 0.92 -21.31 -0.74
CA LEU A 9 1.66 -21.86 -1.88
C LEU A 9 1.49 -21.03 -3.15
N GLY A 10 0.27 -20.57 -3.45
CA GLY A 10 0.00 -19.74 -4.62
C GLY A 10 0.77 -18.42 -4.61
N THR A 11 0.84 -17.76 -3.46
CA THR A 11 1.61 -16.52 -3.29
C THR A 11 3.12 -16.75 -3.41
N LEU A 12 3.65 -17.86 -2.87
CA LEU A 12 5.07 -18.21 -3.05
C LEU A 12 5.41 -18.46 -4.54
N ILE A 13 4.62 -19.27 -5.25
CA ILE A 13 4.86 -19.55 -6.66
C ILE A 13 4.77 -18.27 -7.50
N SER A 14 3.80 -17.40 -7.22
CA SER A 14 3.68 -16.11 -7.89
C SER A 14 4.87 -15.18 -7.64
N ALA A 15 5.44 -15.20 -6.43
CA ALA A 15 6.58 -14.36 -6.06
C ALA A 15 7.88 -14.80 -6.75
N PHE A 16 8.07 -16.11 -6.94
CA PHE A 16 9.30 -16.66 -7.54
C PHE A 16 9.19 -16.94 -9.05
N GLY A 17 7.97 -16.98 -9.62
CA GLY A 17 7.73 -17.33 -11.02
C GLY A 17 7.80 -16.17 -12.02
N GLN A 18 7.97 -14.93 -11.57
CA GLN A 18 8.06 -13.77 -12.46
C GLN A 18 9.48 -13.62 -13.05
N PRO A 19 9.66 -13.60 -14.39
CA PRO A 19 10.94 -13.29 -15.01
C PRO A 19 11.39 -11.90 -14.57
N GLN A 20 12.65 -11.79 -14.13
CA GLN A 20 13.28 -10.52 -13.75
C GLN A 20 13.52 -9.65 -14.99
N GLU A 21 12.47 -9.00 -15.50
CA GLU A 21 12.69 -7.77 -16.26
C GLU A 21 13.20 -6.71 -15.27
N SER A 22 14.50 -6.40 -15.38
CA SER A 22 15.25 -5.52 -14.48
C SER A 22 14.85 -4.04 -14.52
N ASN A 23 13.70 -3.73 -15.13
CA ASN A 23 13.08 -2.41 -15.02
C ASN A 23 12.28 -2.36 -13.72
N VAL A 24 12.99 -2.42 -12.59
CA VAL A 24 12.38 -2.28 -11.25
C VAL A 24 12.11 -0.80 -11.05
N GLU A 25 10.90 -0.42 -11.45
CA GLU A 25 10.40 0.93 -11.34
C GLU A 25 10.04 1.22 -9.87
N ALA A 26 11.07 1.44 -9.05
CA ALA A 26 10.91 1.64 -7.63
C ALA A 26 10.20 2.97 -7.32
N GLY A 27 9.17 2.89 -6.49
CA GLY A 27 8.44 4.03 -5.97
C GLY A 27 7.46 3.58 -4.88
N GLY A 28 7.09 4.48 -3.98
CA GLY A 28 6.30 4.17 -2.79
C GLY A 28 5.86 5.42 -2.05
N ILE A 29 5.34 5.24 -0.84
CA ILE A 29 4.89 6.32 0.04
C ILE A 29 5.49 6.14 1.43
N ILE A 30 6.04 7.21 1.98
CA ILE A 30 6.59 7.30 3.33
C ILE A 30 5.63 8.18 4.12
N MET A 31 5.25 7.73 5.32
CA MET A 31 4.48 8.53 6.25
C MET A 31 5.43 9.30 7.17
N ILE A 32 5.52 10.64 7.01
CA ILE A 32 6.20 11.50 7.99
C ILE A 32 5.11 12.07 8.91
N GLY A 33 4.85 11.33 9.98
CA GLY A 33 3.68 11.58 10.82
C GLY A 33 2.39 11.45 10.00
N PRO A 34 1.40 12.34 10.20
CA PRO A 34 0.14 12.32 9.46
C PRO A 34 0.26 12.75 7.98
N VAL A 35 1.46 13.03 7.47
CA VAL A 35 1.66 13.53 6.11
C VAL A 35 2.24 12.41 5.22
N PRO A 36 1.46 11.87 4.26
CA PRO A 36 1.97 10.91 3.28
C PRO A 36 2.82 11.62 2.21
N ILE A 37 4.05 11.14 1.99
CA ILE A 37 4.98 11.63 0.95
C ILE A 37 5.22 10.51 -0.06
N ALA A 38 4.82 10.73 -1.31
CA ALA A 38 5.05 9.78 -2.39
C ALA A 38 6.39 10.03 -3.09
N PHE A 39 7.04 8.95 -3.52
CA PHE A 39 8.28 8.96 -4.29
C PHE A 39 8.17 7.97 -5.46
N GLY A 40 8.73 8.34 -6.61
CA GLY A 40 8.53 7.64 -7.87
C GLY A 40 7.32 8.17 -8.66
N THR A 41 7.25 7.85 -9.95
CA THR A 41 6.33 8.48 -10.90
C THR A 41 5.39 7.49 -11.59
N ARG A 42 5.30 6.26 -11.08
CA ARG A 42 4.50 5.20 -11.70
C ARG A 42 3.03 5.30 -11.34
N ARG A 43 2.19 4.70 -12.20
CA ARG A 43 0.73 4.56 -11.96
C ARG A 43 0.45 3.89 -10.60
N GLY A 44 1.26 2.90 -10.21
CA GLY A 44 1.14 2.24 -8.91
C GLY A 44 1.34 3.17 -7.72
N VAL A 45 2.36 4.05 -7.77
CA VAL A 45 2.61 5.08 -6.75
C VAL A 45 1.46 6.08 -6.69
N THR A 46 0.91 6.45 -7.85
CA THR A 46 -0.24 7.37 -7.92
C THR A 46 -1.47 6.78 -7.23
N ILE A 47 -1.80 5.52 -7.52
CA ILE A 47 -2.93 4.82 -6.89
C ILE A 47 -2.70 4.70 -5.39
N ALA A 48 -1.50 4.30 -4.98
CA ALA A 48 -1.16 4.16 -3.57
C ALA A 48 -1.21 5.52 -2.84
N MET A 49 -0.84 6.62 -3.49
CA MET A 49 -0.88 7.97 -2.90
C MET A 49 -2.33 8.41 -2.65
N VAL A 50 -3.21 8.19 -3.62
CA VAL A 50 -4.65 8.46 -3.47
C VAL A 50 -5.23 7.63 -2.32
N LEU A 51 -4.84 6.36 -2.22
CA LEU A 51 -5.26 5.48 -1.14
C LEU A 51 -4.75 5.98 0.23
N ALA A 52 -3.48 6.36 0.32
CA ALA A 52 -2.89 6.91 1.53
C ALA A 52 -3.60 8.19 1.98
N LEU A 53 -3.95 9.07 1.03
CA LEU A 53 -4.70 10.30 1.31
C LEU A 53 -6.12 10.00 1.81
N LEU A 54 -6.82 9.04 1.20
CA LEU A 54 -8.14 8.61 1.64
C LEU A 54 -8.12 8.05 3.06
N LEU A 55 -7.14 7.19 3.37
CA LEU A 55 -6.96 6.63 4.71
C LEU A 55 -6.61 7.71 5.73
N MET A 56 -5.82 8.70 5.32
CA MET A 56 -5.45 9.82 6.17
C MET A 56 -6.65 10.73 6.48
N LEU A 57 -7.50 10.99 5.47
CA LEU A 57 -8.75 11.73 5.63
C LEU A 57 -9.73 11.00 6.56
N THR A 58 -9.95 9.71 6.35
CA THR A 58 -10.85 8.95 7.23
C THR A 58 -10.33 8.93 8.66
N TRP A 59 -9.03 8.68 8.87
CA TRP A 59 -8.43 8.76 10.19
C TRP A 59 -8.61 10.15 10.82
N PHE A 60 -8.39 11.23 10.07
CA PHE A 60 -8.55 12.59 10.56
C PHE A 60 -10.01 12.91 10.93
N LEU A 61 -10.97 12.50 10.09
CA LEU A 61 -12.39 12.64 10.38
C LEU A 61 -12.78 11.88 11.66
N PHE A 62 -12.35 10.63 11.80
CA PHE A 62 -12.60 9.84 13.01
C PHE A 62 -11.93 10.46 14.24
N ALA A 63 -10.67 10.89 14.13
CA ALA A 63 -9.96 11.55 15.21
C ALA A 63 -10.64 12.85 15.64
N LEU A 64 -11.20 13.63 14.69
CA LEU A 64 -11.94 14.85 14.98
C LEU A 64 -13.32 14.56 15.58
N LEU A 65 -14.03 13.54 15.06
CA LEU A 65 -15.36 13.17 15.54
C LEU A 65 -15.30 12.56 16.95
N SER A 66 -14.31 11.71 17.23
CA SER A 66 -14.07 11.13 18.57
C SER A 66 -13.54 12.15 19.57
N ARG A 67 -13.14 13.35 19.13
CA ARG A 67 -12.78 14.49 20.00
C ARG A 67 -13.96 15.41 20.30
N ARG A 68 -15.15 15.14 19.77
CA ARG A 68 -16.38 15.79 20.24
C ARG A 68 -16.75 15.14 21.58
N PRO A 69 -16.79 15.91 22.69
CA PRO A 69 -17.20 15.38 23.99
C PRO A 69 -18.66 14.92 23.97
#